data_AF-A0A2H3AKD5-F1
#
_entry.id   AF-A0A2H3AKD5-F1
#
_cell.length_a   1.000
_cell.length_b   1.000
_cell.length_c   1.000
_cell.angle_alpha   90.00
_cell.angle_beta   90.00
_cell.angle_gamma   90.00
#
_symmetry.space_group_name_H-M   'P 1'
#
loop_
_entity.id
_entity.type
_entity.pdbx_description
1 polymer ?
#
loop_
_entity_poly.entity_id
_entity_poly.type
_entity_poly.pdbx_seq_one_letter_code
_entity_poly.pdbx_strand_id
1 'polypeptide(L)'
;RQAVTLTGLGSVRFGGTVEALREIGRKGEREFRQGQLQEWMPLKVQGHDAIELSNWYFRPRGKDYRGEDLTLSPDVDPKGILRHVAGDNMVHTEDNEVSYFRGIIDNGKKRYVKAKLQMFRVGDLVEAQCSVVFVKSRGAGIRIKVILRALALVNCEYSMVSELLPKGKDADQQLNRTRTETDAKEGPRWEELRRTHQK
;
A
#
# COMPACT_ATOMS: atom_id res chain seq x y z
N ARG A 1 1.01 -9.42 -6.92
CA ARG A 1 1.04 -9.66 -5.46
C ARG A 1 -0.13 -8.90 -4.84
N GLN A 2 -0.68 -9.39 -3.74
CA GLN A 2 -1.64 -8.70 -2.88
C GLN A 2 -0.91 -8.18 -1.66
N ALA A 3 -1.03 -6.89 -1.37
CA ALA A 3 -0.25 -6.25 -0.30
C ALA A 3 -1.05 -5.13 0.37
N VAL A 4 -0.82 -4.96 1.67
CA VAL A 4 -1.32 -3.85 2.48
C VAL A 4 -0.20 -3.31 3.36
N THR A 5 -0.25 -2.01 3.64
CA THR A 5 0.67 -1.39 4.62
C THR A 5 -0.17 -0.88 5.78
N LEU A 6 0.15 -1.34 6.98
CA LEU A 6 -0.55 -0.94 8.20
C LEU A 6 0.35 -0.05 9.03
N THR A 7 -0.23 1.01 9.60
CA THR A 7 0.42 1.84 10.61
C THR A 7 -0.54 2.06 11.77
N GLY A 8 -0.01 2.08 12.98
CA GLY A 8 -0.77 2.40 14.18
C GLY A 8 -0.85 3.89 14.48
N LEU A 9 -0.27 4.76 13.64
CA LEU A 9 -0.24 6.22 13.83
C LEU A 9 0.21 6.63 15.25
N GLY A 10 1.24 5.95 15.77
CA GLY A 10 1.78 6.21 17.12
C GLY A 10 1.10 5.43 18.27
N SER A 11 0.13 4.55 17.98
CA SER A 11 -0.48 3.70 18.99
C SER A 11 0.53 2.78 19.69
N VAL A 12 0.49 2.77 21.03
CA VAL A 12 1.33 1.92 21.87
C VAL A 12 1.14 0.43 21.55
N ARG A 13 -0.11 0.00 21.31
CA ARG A 13 -0.40 -1.41 20.99
C ARG A 13 0.28 -1.84 19.69
N PHE A 14 0.22 -0.99 18.67
CA PHE A 14 0.87 -1.26 17.39
C PHE A 14 2.41 -1.23 17.53
N GLY A 15 2.94 -0.30 18.32
CA GLY A 15 4.37 -0.28 18.66
C GLY A 15 4.85 -1.61 19.26
N GLY A 16 4.08 -2.20 20.17
CA GLY A 16 4.35 -3.54 20.71
C GLY A 16 4.38 -4.63 19.63
N THR A 17 3.51 -4.55 18.62
CA THR A 17 3.54 -5.48 17.47
C THR A 17 4.82 -5.34 16.64
N VAL A 18 5.28 -4.11 16.40
CA VAL A 18 6.53 -3.85 15.68
C VAL A 18 7.72 -4.39 16.47
N GLU A 19 7.76 -4.17 17.78
CA GLU A 19 8.81 -4.74 18.65
C GLU A 19 8.80 -6.28 18.66
N ALA A 20 7.62 -6.90 18.67
CA ALA A 20 7.52 -8.35 18.58
C ALA A 20 8.11 -8.89 17.27
N LEU A 21 7.92 -8.21 16.13
CA LEU A 21 8.55 -8.59 14.86
C LEU A 21 10.08 -8.42 14.90
N ARG A 22 10.58 -7.34 15.51
CA ARG A 22 12.03 -7.16 15.75
C ARG A 22 12.59 -8.28 16.62
N GLU A 23 11.87 -8.69 17.66
CA GLU A 23 12.28 -9.78 18.55
C GLU A 23 12.31 -11.14 17.84
N ILE A 24 11.32 -11.43 16.98
CA ILE A 24 11.33 -12.65 16.15
C ILE A 24 12.59 -12.69 15.28
N GLY A 25 12.99 -11.56 14.70
CA GLY A 25 14.25 -11.45 13.96
C GLY A 25 15.48 -11.79 14.80
N ARG A 26 15.62 -11.14 15.95
CA ARG A 26 16.73 -11.39 16.89
C ARG A 26 16.78 -12.83 17.38
N LYS A 27 15.63 -13.47 17.62
CA LYS A 27 15.57 -14.90 17.98
C LYS A 27 16.01 -15.78 16.82
N GLY A 28 15.62 -15.45 15.59
CA GLY A 28 16.02 -16.16 14.38
C GLY A 28 17.51 -16.11 14.08
N GLU A 29 18.25 -15.08 14.53
CA GLU A 29 19.71 -14.98 14.31
C GLU A 29 20.48 -16.21 14.81
N ARG A 30 19.99 -16.87 15.87
CA ARG A 30 20.61 -18.07 16.44
C ARG A 30 20.54 -19.28 15.52
N GLU A 31 19.61 -19.28 14.58
CA GLU A 31 19.36 -20.38 13.64
C GLU A 31 20.19 -20.25 12.34
N PHE A 32 20.89 -19.13 12.16
CA PHE A 32 21.65 -18.83 10.94
C PHE A 32 23.10 -18.49 11.25
N ARG A 33 23.98 -18.58 10.25
CA ARG A 33 25.36 -18.11 10.45
C ARG A 33 25.36 -16.60 10.65
N GLN A 34 26.29 -16.12 11.47
CA GLN A 34 26.43 -14.70 11.76
C GLN A 34 26.48 -13.88 10.47
N GLY A 35 25.69 -12.80 10.43
CA GLY A 35 25.58 -11.91 9.28
C GLY A 35 24.74 -12.43 8.10
N GLN A 36 24.14 -13.62 8.18
CA GLN A 36 23.27 -14.13 7.12
C GLN A 36 21.83 -13.64 7.22
N LEU A 37 21.32 -13.42 8.43
CA LEU A 37 19.99 -12.87 8.64
C LEU A 37 20.07 -11.35 8.60
N GLN A 38 19.36 -10.77 7.63
CA GLN A 38 19.16 -9.33 7.55
C GLN A 38 18.24 -8.89 8.69
N GLU A 39 18.63 -7.82 9.37
CA GLU A 39 17.78 -7.16 10.36
C GLU A 39 16.44 -6.75 9.72
N TRP A 40 15.34 -7.07 10.39
CA TRP A 40 14.03 -6.62 9.96
C TRP A 40 13.79 -5.18 10.43
N MET A 41 13.46 -4.30 9.49
CA MET A 41 13.10 -2.91 9.78
C MET A 41 11.65 -2.64 9.35
N PRO A 42 10.85 -1.97 10.19
CA PRO A 42 9.55 -1.48 9.75
C PRO A 42 9.72 -0.38 8.70
N LEU A 43 8.68 -0.22 7.89
CA LEU A 43 8.54 0.95 7.04
C LEU A 43 8.15 2.17 7.87
N LYS A 44 8.22 3.35 7.25
CA LYS A 44 7.70 4.59 7.82
C LYS A 44 6.58 5.13 6.94
N VAL A 45 5.44 5.45 7.56
CA VAL A 45 4.32 6.14 6.92
C VAL A 45 4.00 7.37 7.78
N GLN A 46 4.12 8.56 7.19
CA GLN A 46 3.90 9.83 7.90
C GLN A 46 4.72 9.93 9.21
N GLY A 47 5.96 9.42 9.22
CA GLY A 47 6.83 9.42 10.40
C GLY A 47 6.58 8.28 11.40
N HIS A 48 5.47 7.54 11.28
CA HIS A 48 5.13 6.42 12.16
C HIS A 48 5.63 5.08 11.61
N ASP A 49 5.98 4.15 12.49
CA ASP A 49 6.30 2.77 12.12
C ASP A 49 5.10 2.12 11.40
N ALA A 50 5.42 1.35 10.37
CA ALA A 50 4.46 0.66 9.52
C ALA A 50 4.96 -0.72 9.11
N ILE A 51 4.04 -1.64 8.85
CA ILE A 51 4.31 -3.02 8.45
C ILE A 51 3.70 -3.23 7.06
N GLU A 52 4.51 -3.58 6.06
CA GLU A 52 4.02 -4.11 4.79
C GLU A 52 3.76 -5.61 4.97
N LEU A 53 2.51 -6.02 4.72
CA LEU A 53 2.11 -7.42 4.64
C LEU A 53 1.81 -7.75 3.19
N SER A 54 2.35 -8.86 2.68
CA SER A 54 2.05 -9.25 1.29
C SER A 54 2.02 -10.75 1.06
N ASN A 55 1.09 -11.17 0.21
CA ASN A 55 1.04 -12.52 -0.31
C ASN A 55 1.08 -12.50 -1.85
N TRP A 56 1.62 -13.54 -2.46
CA TRP A 56 1.60 -13.67 -3.92
C TRP A 56 0.32 -14.37 -4.34
N TYR A 57 -0.30 -13.92 -5.43
CA TYR A 57 -1.42 -14.63 -6.05
C TYR A 57 -0.97 -15.99 -6.58
N PHE A 58 0.24 -16.05 -7.13
CA PHE A 58 0.81 -17.28 -7.65
C PHE A 58 2.25 -17.44 -7.22
N ARG A 59 2.72 -18.68 -7.18
CA ARG A 59 4.13 -19.03 -7.02
C ARG A 59 4.60 -19.85 -8.23
N PRO A 60 5.91 -19.87 -8.53
CA PRO A 60 6.44 -20.76 -9.56
C PRO A 60 6.05 -22.21 -9.29
N ARG A 61 5.54 -22.88 -10.32
CA ARG A 61 5.31 -24.32 -10.34
C ARG A 61 6.66 -25.00 -10.39
N GLY A 62 7.06 -25.64 -9.29
CA GLY A 62 8.27 -26.46 -9.26
C GLY A 62 8.12 -27.65 -10.22
N LYS A 63 9.23 -28.17 -10.75
CA LYS A 63 9.22 -29.30 -11.70
C LYS A 63 8.49 -30.54 -11.16
N ASP A 64 8.58 -30.77 -9.86
CA ASP A 64 7.98 -31.92 -9.18
C ASP A 64 6.66 -31.60 -8.46
N TYR A 65 6.10 -30.41 -8.70
CA TYR A 65 4.86 -30.01 -8.05
C TYR A 65 3.67 -30.80 -8.62
N ARG A 66 3.11 -31.69 -7.79
CA ARG A 66 1.90 -32.48 -8.08
C ARG A 66 0.69 -32.07 -7.24
N GLY A 67 0.77 -30.94 -6.55
CA GLY A 67 -0.33 -30.44 -5.73
C GLY A 67 -1.45 -29.82 -6.57
N GLU A 68 -2.53 -29.45 -5.88
CA GLU A 68 -3.69 -28.82 -6.51
C GLU A 68 -3.41 -27.35 -6.87
N ASP A 69 -3.80 -26.98 -8.09
CA ASP A 69 -3.80 -25.61 -8.56
C ASP A 69 -5.21 -25.04 -8.41
N LEU A 70 -5.42 -24.29 -7.34
CA LEU A 70 -6.71 -23.73 -6.99
C LEU A 70 -7.09 -22.60 -7.96
N THR A 71 -8.38 -22.49 -8.26
CA THR A 71 -8.87 -21.36 -9.06
C THR A 71 -8.95 -20.12 -8.19
N LEU A 72 -8.44 -18.98 -8.68
CA LEU A 72 -8.61 -17.70 -7.99
C LEU A 72 -10.10 -17.37 -7.85
N SER A 73 -10.48 -16.84 -6.70
CA SER A 73 -11.84 -16.35 -6.48
C SER A 73 -12.23 -15.31 -7.55
N PRO A 74 -13.47 -15.33 -8.07
CA PRO A 74 -13.98 -14.29 -8.95
C PRO A 74 -13.94 -12.88 -8.34
N ASP A 75 -13.89 -12.74 -7.01
CA ASP A 75 -13.72 -11.44 -6.36
C ASP A 75 -12.28 -10.88 -6.51
N VAL A 76 -11.30 -11.76 -6.75
CA VAL A 76 -9.87 -11.43 -6.92
C VAL A 76 -9.50 -11.32 -8.40
N ASP A 77 -9.99 -12.23 -9.25
CA ASP A 77 -9.74 -12.21 -10.69
C ASP A 77 -11.04 -12.33 -11.51
N PRO A 78 -11.92 -11.30 -11.48
CA PRO A 78 -13.24 -11.37 -12.11
C PRO A 78 -13.22 -11.64 -13.62
N LYS A 79 -12.10 -11.30 -14.28
CA LYS A 79 -11.93 -11.40 -15.74
C LYS A 79 -10.92 -12.48 -16.14
N GLY A 80 -10.37 -13.24 -15.19
CA GLY A 80 -9.34 -14.25 -15.47
C GLY A 80 -8.01 -13.67 -15.98
N ILE A 81 -7.80 -12.36 -15.84
CA ILE A 81 -6.62 -11.67 -16.39
C ILE A 81 -5.37 -12.07 -15.59
N LEU A 82 -5.48 -12.16 -14.26
CA LEU A 82 -4.35 -12.56 -13.43
C LEU A 82 -3.94 -14.00 -13.75
N ARG A 83 -4.91 -14.90 -13.90
CA ARG A 83 -4.64 -16.28 -14.30
C ARG A 83 -4.05 -16.37 -15.71
N HIS A 84 -4.60 -15.61 -16.67
CA HIS A 84 -4.09 -15.59 -18.04
C HIS A 84 -2.62 -15.13 -18.11
N VAL A 85 -2.28 -14.04 -17.40
CA VAL A 85 -0.91 -13.50 -17.37
C VAL A 85 0.06 -14.44 -16.64
N ALA A 86 -0.40 -15.17 -15.63
CA ALA A 86 0.44 -16.10 -14.89
C ALA A 86 0.92 -17.29 -15.75
N GLY A 87 0.10 -17.72 -16.72
CA GLY A 87 0.36 -18.89 -17.55
C GLY A 87 0.47 -20.18 -16.75
N ASP A 88 0.98 -21.24 -17.38
CA ASP A 88 0.97 -22.59 -16.79
C ASP A 88 2.14 -22.87 -15.82
N ASN A 89 3.18 -22.03 -15.88
CA ASN A 89 4.39 -22.15 -15.05
C ASN A 89 4.20 -21.63 -13.62
N MET A 90 3.00 -21.16 -13.29
CA MET A 90 2.64 -20.60 -12.00
C MET A 90 1.47 -21.41 -11.43
N VAL A 91 1.39 -21.48 -10.10
CA VAL A 91 0.34 -22.20 -9.38
C VAL A 91 -0.22 -21.33 -8.26
N HIS A 92 -1.53 -21.41 -8.06
CA HIS A 92 -2.22 -20.83 -6.90
C HIS A 92 -2.57 -21.96 -5.92
N THR A 93 -2.16 -21.82 -4.67
CA THR A 93 -2.45 -22.82 -3.62
C THR A 93 -3.11 -22.14 -2.41
N GLU A 94 -3.55 -22.92 -1.43
CA GLU A 94 -4.10 -22.37 -0.16
C GLU A 94 -3.14 -21.37 0.50
N ASP A 95 -1.84 -21.59 0.35
CA ASP A 95 -0.80 -20.70 0.85
C ASP A 95 -0.82 -19.30 0.19
N ASN A 96 -1.41 -19.19 -0.99
CA ASN A 96 -1.54 -17.94 -1.73
C ASN A 96 -2.88 -17.22 -1.43
N GLU A 97 -3.80 -17.88 -0.72
CA GLU A 97 -5.09 -17.30 -0.38
C GLU A 97 -4.96 -16.24 0.71
N VAL A 98 -5.80 -15.20 0.60
CA VAL A 98 -6.00 -14.20 1.64
C VAL A 98 -7.50 -14.12 1.90
N SER A 99 -7.88 -14.33 3.16
CA SER A 99 -9.28 -14.25 3.57
C SER A 99 -9.67 -12.82 3.91
N TYR A 100 -10.81 -12.37 3.41
CA TYR A 100 -11.34 -11.03 3.65
C TYR A 100 -12.61 -11.09 4.49
N PHE A 101 -12.69 -10.25 5.52
CA PHE A 101 -13.81 -10.20 6.43
C PHE A 101 -14.31 -8.79 6.72
N ARG A 102 -15.56 -8.68 7.14
CA ARG A 102 -16.14 -7.49 7.76
C ARG A 102 -16.50 -7.82 9.20
N GLY A 103 -16.05 -6.98 10.13
CA GLY A 103 -16.52 -6.99 11.50
C GLY A 103 -17.96 -6.50 11.58
N ILE A 104 -18.81 -7.28 12.23
CA ILE A 104 -20.17 -6.88 12.61
C ILE A 104 -20.33 -7.06 14.12
N ILE A 105 -21.13 -6.21 14.74
CA ILE A 105 -21.54 -6.39 16.12
C ILE A 105 -22.91 -7.06 16.09
N ASP A 106 -22.99 -8.29 16.60
CA ASP A 106 -24.20 -9.07 16.65
C ASP A 106 -24.45 -9.49 18.10
N ASN A 107 -25.56 -9.02 18.68
CA ASN A 107 -25.91 -9.17 20.09
C ASN A 107 -24.77 -8.78 21.05
N GLY A 108 -24.10 -7.65 20.77
CA GLY A 108 -22.97 -7.14 21.55
C GLY A 108 -21.66 -7.92 21.39
N LYS A 109 -21.62 -8.96 20.54
CA LYS A 109 -20.41 -9.74 20.26
C LYS A 109 -19.87 -9.39 18.88
N LYS A 110 -18.55 -9.17 18.79
CA LYS A 110 -17.86 -8.99 17.49
C LYS A 110 -17.88 -10.33 16.74
N ARG A 111 -18.43 -10.33 15.53
CA ARG A 111 -18.38 -11.45 14.58
C ARG A 111 -17.72 -10.99 13.29
N TYR A 112 -17.16 -11.94 12.55
CA TYR A 112 -16.57 -11.71 11.24
C TYR A 112 -17.36 -12.46 10.18
N VAL A 113 -17.82 -11.74 9.16
CA VAL A 113 -18.49 -12.31 7.98
C VAL A 113 -17.60 -12.13 6.76
N LYS A 114 -17.66 -13.03 5.79
CA LYS A 114 -16.87 -12.90 4.55
C LYS A 114 -17.16 -11.56 3.88
N ALA A 115 -16.12 -10.91 3.41
CA ALA A 115 -16.17 -9.65 2.71
C ALA A 115 -15.45 -9.76 1.37
N LYS A 116 -15.72 -8.79 0.48
CA LYS A 116 -15.03 -8.69 -0.79
C LYS A 116 -13.84 -7.73 -0.66
N LEU A 117 -12.79 -7.98 -1.44
CA LEU A 117 -11.59 -7.13 -1.46
C LEU A 117 -11.91 -5.67 -1.80
N GLN A 118 -12.92 -5.41 -2.64
CA GLN A 118 -13.33 -4.07 -3.06
C GLN A 118 -13.89 -3.22 -1.91
N MET A 119 -14.17 -3.82 -0.75
CA MET A 119 -14.67 -3.09 0.42
C MET A 119 -13.61 -2.30 1.16
N PHE A 120 -12.33 -2.61 0.96
CA PHE A 120 -11.22 -2.00 1.70
C PHE A 120 -10.65 -0.79 0.96
N ARG A 121 -10.36 0.27 1.70
CA ARG A 121 -9.77 1.52 1.22
C ARG A 121 -8.63 1.99 2.11
N VAL A 122 -7.78 2.84 1.56
CA VAL A 122 -6.77 3.56 2.35
C VAL A 122 -7.49 4.46 3.34
N GLY A 123 -7.12 4.35 4.62
CA GLY A 123 -7.78 5.06 5.72
C GLY A 123 -8.66 4.15 6.59
N ASP A 124 -8.95 2.93 6.14
CA ASP A 124 -9.75 1.99 6.93
C ASP A 124 -9.00 1.50 8.17
N LEU A 125 -9.75 1.35 9.26
CA LEU A 125 -9.28 0.64 10.43
C LEU A 125 -9.51 -0.86 10.21
N VAL A 126 -8.42 -1.61 10.20
CA VAL A 126 -8.42 -3.04 9.88
C VAL A 126 -7.67 -3.85 10.93
N GLU A 127 -8.03 -5.12 11.03
CA GLU A 127 -7.29 -6.15 11.76
C GLU A 127 -6.69 -7.10 10.72
N ALA A 128 -5.39 -7.39 10.81
CA ALA A 128 -4.73 -8.29 9.88
C ALA A 128 -4.15 -9.50 10.59
N GLN A 129 -4.34 -10.67 9.98
CA GLN A 129 -3.64 -11.88 10.33
C GLN A 129 -2.48 -12.10 9.38
N CYS A 130 -1.35 -12.54 9.91
CA CYS A 130 -0.15 -12.75 9.12
C CYS A 130 0.66 -13.97 9.56
N SER A 131 1.50 -14.46 8.65
CA SER A 131 2.57 -15.41 8.96
C SER A 131 3.91 -14.70 8.86
N VAL A 132 4.81 -14.97 9.78
CA VAL A 132 6.18 -14.46 9.75
C VAL A 132 7.10 -15.60 9.33
N VAL A 133 7.85 -15.42 8.24
CA VAL A 133 8.72 -16.46 7.69
C VAL A 133 10.10 -15.92 7.37
N PHE A 134 11.12 -16.78 7.47
CA PHE A 134 12.47 -16.49 7.00
C PHE A 134 12.64 -16.96 5.56
N VAL A 135 13.02 -16.07 4.66
CA VAL A 135 13.16 -16.36 3.23
C VAL A 135 14.58 -16.08 2.78
N LYS A 136 15.23 -17.10 2.22
CA LYS A 136 16.53 -16.94 1.54
C LYS A 136 16.30 -16.31 0.17
N SER A 137 16.93 -15.17 -0.07
CA SER A 137 16.91 -14.51 -1.39
C SER A 137 18.22 -14.83 -2.12
N ARG A 138 18.15 -15.03 -3.44
CA ARG A 138 19.37 -15.29 -4.24
C ARG A 138 20.33 -14.09 -4.08
N GLY A 139 21.52 -14.35 -3.53
CA GLY A 139 22.57 -13.34 -3.35
C GLY A 139 22.36 -12.30 -2.24
N ALA A 140 21.20 -12.26 -1.58
CA ALA A 140 20.83 -11.18 -0.64
C ALA A 140 20.57 -11.67 0.80
N GLY A 141 21.19 -12.79 1.20
CA GLY A 141 21.03 -13.35 2.55
C GLY A 141 19.63 -13.87 2.83
N ILE A 142 19.33 -14.03 4.12
CA ILE A 142 18.03 -14.46 4.65
C ILE A 142 17.34 -13.22 5.20
N ARG A 143 16.05 -13.07 4.93
CA ARG A 143 15.26 -11.94 5.45
C ARG A 143 13.92 -12.41 6.01
N ILE A 144 13.36 -11.64 6.92
CA ILE A 144 12.00 -11.84 7.39
C ILE A 144 11.01 -11.32 6.34
N LYS A 145 9.97 -12.11 6.05
CA LYS A 145 8.81 -11.69 5.28
C LYS A 145 7.55 -11.85 6.13
N VAL A 146 6.72 -10.81 6.15
CA VAL A 146 5.40 -10.83 6.77
C VAL A 146 4.36 -11.10 5.68
N ILE A 147 3.78 -12.30 5.71
CA ILE A 147 2.82 -12.78 4.71
C ILE A 147 1.41 -12.47 5.19
N LEU A 148 0.65 -11.75 4.37
CA LEU A 148 -0.76 -11.47 4.61
C LEU A 148 -1.57 -12.78 4.50
N ARG A 149 -2.38 -13.10 5.53
CA ARG A 149 -3.24 -14.31 5.54
C ARG A 149 -4.72 -13.95 5.63
N ALA A 150 -5.07 -12.93 6.41
CA ALA A 150 -6.42 -12.41 6.46
C ALA A 150 -6.44 -10.91 6.72
N LEU A 151 -7.51 -10.25 6.28
CA LEU A 151 -7.79 -8.84 6.53
C LEU A 151 -9.27 -8.67 6.90
N ALA A 152 -9.52 -8.07 8.06
CA ALA A 152 -10.86 -7.80 8.55
C ALA A 152 -11.10 -6.30 8.71
N LEU A 153 -12.17 -5.79 8.10
CA LEU A 153 -12.59 -4.40 8.26
C LEU A 153 -13.20 -4.20 9.64
N VAL A 154 -12.63 -3.29 10.44
CA VAL A 154 -13.10 -2.98 11.80
C VAL A 154 -13.94 -1.71 11.81
N ASN A 155 -13.46 -0.65 11.15
CA ASN A 155 -14.19 0.60 11.00
C ASN A 155 -13.80 1.28 9.66
N CYS A 156 -14.78 1.78 8.91
CA CYS A 156 -14.59 2.50 7.64
C CYS A 156 -15.08 3.97 7.67
N GLU A 157 -15.54 4.48 8.81
CA GLU A 157 -16.12 5.83 8.95
C GLU A 157 -15.14 6.92 8.50
N TYR A 158 -13.86 6.78 8.83
CA TYR A 158 -12.83 7.76 8.48
C TYR A 158 -12.53 7.83 6.98
N SER A 159 -12.67 6.72 6.26
CA SER A 159 -12.52 6.66 4.81
C SER A 159 -13.71 7.33 4.09
N MET A 160 -14.92 7.20 4.65
CA MET A 160 -16.14 7.79 4.07
C MET A 160 -16.19 9.33 4.23
N VAL A 161 -15.62 9.89 5.29
CA VAL A 161 -15.58 11.35 5.50
C VAL A 161 -14.63 12.05 4.52
N SER A 162 -13.52 11.41 4.14
CA SER A 162 -12.59 11.93 3.13
C SER A 162 -13.22 12.10 1.75
N GLU A 163 -14.20 11.25 1.41
CA GLU A 163 -14.94 11.32 0.14
C GLU A 163 -16.02 12.40 0.12
N LEU A 164 -16.49 12.83 1.29
CA LEU A 164 -17.52 13.86 1.44
C LEU A 164 -16.95 15.28 1.53
N LEU A 165 -15.64 15.44 1.72
CA LEU A 165 -15.00 16.74 1.59
C LEU A 165 -14.95 17.10 0.09
N PRO A 166 -15.60 18.19 -0.34
CA PRO A 166 -15.51 18.62 -1.72
C PRO A 166 -14.04 18.86 -2.05
N LYS A 167 -13.51 18.13 -3.05
CA LYS A 167 -12.22 18.43 -3.66
C LYS A 167 -12.22 19.92 -3.96
N GLY A 168 -11.38 20.67 -3.27
CA GLY A 168 -11.27 22.11 -3.44
C GLY A 168 -11.12 22.38 -4.93
N LYS A 169 -12.10 23.09 -5.50
CA LYS A 169 -12.02 23.53 -6.89
C LYS A 169 -10.75 24.34 -7.03
N ASP A 170 -9.94 23.99 -8.02
CA ASP A 170 -8.71 24.67 -8.40
C ASP A 170 -8.88 26.19 -8.36
N ALA A 171 -8.25 26.82 -7.36
CA ALA A 171 -8.21 28.29 -7.21
C ALA A 171 -7.21 28.96 -8.18
N ASP A 172 -6.58 28.20 -9.09
CA ASP A 172 -5.58 28.70 -10.03
C ASP A 172 -6.09 28.95 -11.46
N GLN A 173 -7.39 28.76 -11.74
CA GLN A 173 -7.97 28.99 -13.07
C GLN A 173 -8.84 30.24 -13.24
N GLN A 174 -8.96 31.10 -12.22
CA GLN A 174 -9.74 32.36 -12.33
C GLN A 174 -8.93 33.66 -12.43
N LEU A 175 -7.60 33.61 -12.39
CA LEU A 175 -6.76 34.82 -12.53
C LEU A 175 -6.40 35.20 -13.98
N ASN A 176 -6.79 34.42 -14.98
CA ASN A 176 -6.44 34.69 -16.40
C ASN A 176 -7.61 35.15 -17.30
N ARG A 177 -8.71 35.65 -16.72
CA ARG A 177 -9.86 36.18 -17.51
C ARG A 177 -10.37 37.53 -17.03
N THR A 178 -9.45 38.46 -16.77
CA THR A 178 -9.82 39.90 -16.75
C THR A 178 -8.68 40.73 -17.32
N ARG A 179 -8.48 40.63 -18.64
CA ARG A 179 -7.78 41.66 -19.40
C ARG A 179 -8.86 42.42 -20.17
N THR A 180 -9.46 43.40 -19.51
CA THR A 180 -10.36 44.36 -20.14
C THR A 180 -9.57 45.23 -21.12
N GLU A 181 -9.95 45.15 -22.39
CA GLU A 181 -9.83 46.26 -23.33
C GLU A 181 -10.61 47.45 -22.78
N THR A 182 -9.92 48.57 -22.52
CA THR A 182 -10.17 49.89 -23.13
C THR A 182 -9.24 50.93 -22.48
N ASP A 183 -8.56 51.66 -23.36
CA ASP A 183 -8.03 53.02 -23.18
C ASP A 183 -6.80 53.25 -22.28
N ALA A 184 -5.62 53.25 -22.94
CA ALA A 184 -4.67 54.34 -22.82
C ALA A 184 -3.85 54.46 -24.11
N LYS A 185 -4.33 55.32 -25.02
CA LYS A 185 -3.47 55.98 -26.00
C LYS A 185 -2.49 56.88 -25.22
N GLU A 186 -1.20 56.76 -25.55
CA GLU A 186 -0.19 57.83 -25.72
C GLU A 186 1.22 57.26 -25.46
N GLY A 187 2.14 57.47 -26.41
CA GLY A 187 3.51 56.96 -26.40
C GLY A 187 4.45 57.67 -25.40
N PRO A 188 5.78 57.38 -25.40
CA PRO A 188 6.59 57.57 -26.59
C PRO A 188 7.60 56.45 -26.93
N ARG A 189 8.08 56.61 -28.17
CA ARG A 189 8.95 55.80 -29.02
C ARG A 189 10.43 55.97 -28.61
N TRP A 190 11.07 54.91 -28.11
CA TRP A 190 12.47 54.93 -27.61
C TRP A 190 13.56 54.79 -28.70
N GLU A 191 13.30 55.23 -29.92
CA GLU A 191 14.30 55.27 -30.99
C GLU A 191 14.46 56.69 -31.55
N GLU A 192 15.00 57.58 -30.72
CA GLU A 192 15.77 58.76 -31.15
C GLU A 192 16.39 59.40 -29.91
N LEU A 193 17.67 59.14 -29.66
CA LEU A 193 18.66 60.04 -29.05
C LEU A 193 19.99 59.29 -28.88
N ARG A 194 20.57 58.90 -30.03
CA ARG A 194 22.02 58.76 -30.13
C ARG A 194 22.59 60.15 -30.42
N ARG A 195 23.59 60.54 -29.62
CA ARG A 195 24.62 61.57 -29.83
C ARG A 195 24.26 63.03 -29.51
N THR A 196 24.88 63.53 -28.43
CA THR A 196 25.74 64.74 -28.28
C THR A 196 25.62 65.20 -26.83
N HIS A 197 26.62 65.11 -25.93
CA HIS A 197 27.86 65.88 -25.81
C HIS A 197 28.73 65.16 -24.77
N GLN A 198 30.01 64.78 -24.97
CA GLN A 198 31.21 65.61 -25.05
C GLN A 198 31.23 66.84 -24.14
N LYS A 199 31.63 66.64 -22.90
CA LYS A 199 32.68 67.40 -22.21
C LYS A 199 33.30 66.53 -21.12
#